data_AF-A0A7R7XGS9-F1
#
_entry.id   AF-A0A7R7XGS9-F1
#
_cell.length_a   1.000
_cell.length_b   1.000
_cell.length_c   1.000
_cell.angle_alpha   90.00
_cell.angle_beta   90.00
_cell.angle_gamma   90.00
#
_symmetry.space_group_name_H-M   'P 1'
#
loop_
_entity.id
_entity.type
_entity.pdbx_description
1 polymer ?
#
loop_
_entity_poly.entity_id
_entity_poly.type
_entity_poly.pdbx_seq_one_letter_code
_entity_poly.pdbx_strand_id
1 'polypeptide(L)'
;MVMDRLPTKLPFSKRRLRPRVIISYIIDYVILVGLVVGFYIVDSLEPYHQRFSLNNISLQYPYADPERISIFAAVACSGGAPLVIIALYTLFVDGLFSHSKPIKTNGKRKFTGPYRFKDRLWEFNCGFLGLVLSQALAFVITQALKTACGKPRPDVIARCQPRPGSADGVPYGLSDYSICTGDPHILKDGFRSWPSGHSSSSFAGLFYLSLWIGGKLHIMDNKGEVWKMFLVMFPCLGATLIAVSRIMDARHHPFDVITGSLLGIVCASISYRQYFPSLSEPWKKGRAHPIRSWGTEPVYPGAYGPTDSTAALRNPEDDRMHEPAPSVVPESAPPPQTYPPLNPYAPSVYSRPAREDTWSSSSEEDVANGFEMRPGYTRAANPALPTYEPAMAYQSQTMPTSSPSPGPGPAQGALYPGMAISPPPGVAITPPPPGTRPHET
;
A
#
# COMPACT_ATOMS: atom_id res chain seq x y z
N MET A 1 21.68 6.22 -40.80
CA MET A 1 20.24 6.23 -40.51
C MET A 1 19.96 7.50 -39.72
N VAL A 2 19.29 8.47 -40.34
CA VAL A 2 19.11 9.83 -39.83
C VAL A 2 18.19 9.78 -38.61
N MET A 3 18.70 10.18 -37.44
CA MET A 3 17.87 10.47 -36.27
C MET A 3 17.02 11.69 -36.60
N ASP A 4 15.78 11.45 -37.03
CA ASP A 4 14.78 12.49 -37.24
C ASP A 4 14.73 13.41 -36.01
N ARG A 5 14.90 14.71 -36.25
CA ARG A 5 14.92 15.72 -35.20
C ARG A 5 13.61 15.65 -34.42
N LEU A 6 13.69 15.20 -33.16
CA LEU A 6 12.57 15.19 -32.22
C LEU A 6 11.84 16.56 -32.27
N PRO A 7 10.50 16.58 -32.32
CA PRO A 7 9.73 17.81 -32.47
C PRO A 7 10.01 18.77 -31.31
N THR A 8 10.65 19.90 -31.62
CA THR A 8 11.07 20.92 -30.63
C THR A 8 9.95 21.85 -30.17
N LYS A 9 8.74 21.67 -30.71
CA LYS A 9 7.54 22.46 -30.42
C LYS A 9 6.38 21.50 -30.18
N LEU A 10 5.65 21.69 -29.07
CA LEU A 10 4.32 21.09 -28.94
C LEU A 10 3.36 21.83 -29.88
N PRO A 11 2.39 21.13 -30.51
CA PRO A 11 1.40 21.77 -31.40
C PRO A 11 0.56 22.86 -30.71
N PHE A 12 0.58 22.90 -29.37
CA PHE A 12 -0.24 23.80 -28.55
C PHE A 12 0.56 24.89 -27.80
N SER A 13 1.88 25.01 -27.99
CA SER A 13 2.72 26.00 -27.31
C SER A 13 3.74 26.68 -28.23
N LYS A 14 3.80 28.02 -28.17
CA LYS A 14 4.81 28.82 -28.88
C LYS A 14 6.21 28.73 -28.24
N ARG A 15 6.32 28.27 -26.98
CA ARG A 15 7.61 28.09 -26.30
C ARG A 15 8.20 26.73 -26.66
N ARG A 16 9.45 26.70 -27.13
CA ARG A 16 10.18 25.46 -27.37
C ARG A 16 10.41 24.74 -26.04
N LEU A 17 10.02 23.47 -25.96
CA LEU A 17 10.41 22.63 -24.82
C LEU A 17 11.88 22.26 -24.99
N ARG A 18 12.62 22.24 -23.88
CA ARG A 18 14.01 21.77 -23.88
C ARG A 18 14.01 20.28 -24.25
N PRO A 19 14.87 19.81 -25.18
CA PRO A 19 14.91 18.40 -25.57
C PRO A 19 15.07 17.43 -24.38
N ARG A 20 15.80 17.85 -23.34
CA ARG A 20 15.97 17.09 -22.08
C ARG A 20 14.66 16.74 -21.39
N VAL A 21 13.65 17.61 -21.48
CA VAL A 21 12.31 17.34 -20.94
C VAL A 21 11.59 16.29 -21.78
N ILE A 22 11.66 16.41 -23.11
CA ILE A 22 10.98 15.47 -24.01
C ILE A 22 11.58 14.07 -23.85
N ILE A 23 12.91 13.97 -23.84
CA ILE A 23 13.63 12.70 -23.68
C ILE A 23 13.30 12.03 -22.35
N SER A 24 13.20 12.79 -21.25
CA SER A 24 12.92 12.21 -19.93
C SER A 24 11.54 11.52 -19.89
N TYR A 25 10.53 12.03 -20.60
CA TYR A 25 9.21 11.39 -20.68
C TYR A 25 9.16 10.29 -21.73
N ILE A 26 9.88 10.41 -22.87
CA ILE A 26 10.00 9.31 -23.85
C ILE A 26 10.51 8.03 -23.15
N ILE A 27 11.47 8.17 -22.24
CA ILE A 27 12.00 7.04 -21.47
C ILE A 27 10.94 6.39 -20.60
N ASP A 28 10.04 7.15 -19.96
CA ASP A 28 8.93 6.56 -19.21
C ASP A 28 8.07 5.68 -20.12
N TYR A 29 7.70 6.18 -21.30
CA TYR A 29 6.93 5.40 -22.27
C TYR A 29 7.69 4.15 -22.75
N VAL A 30 8.99 4.24 -22.98
CA VAL A 30 9.84 3.09 -23.33
C VAL A 30 9.86 2.05 -22.21
N ILE A 31 10.00 2.48 -20.95
CA ILE A 31 9.94 1.60 -19.79
C ILE A 31 8.57 0.93 -19.69
N LEU A 32 7.48 1.67 -19.89
CA LEU A 32 6.12 1.11 -19.88
C LEU A 32 5.93 0.06 -20.97
N VAL A 33 6.39 0.33 -22.20
CA VAL A 33 6.39 -0.68 -23.28
C VAL A 33 7.24 -1.88 -22.91
N GLY A 34 8.42 -1.66 -22.31
CA GLY A 34 9.28 -2.72 -21.81
C GLY A 34 8.61 -3.60 -20.75
N LEU A 35 7.83 -3.02 -19.84
CA LEU A 35 7.05 -3.77 -18.85
C LEU A 35 5.95 -4.61 -19.51
N VAL A 36 5.25 -4.09 -20.52
CA VAL A 36 4.26 -4.85 -21.29
C VAL A 36 4.91 -6.03 -22.02
N VAL A 37 6.05 -5.81 -22.66
CA VAL A 37 6.83 -6.88 -23.30
C VAL A 37 7.30 -7.90 -22.25
N GLY A 38 7.81 -7.43 -21.11
CA GLY A 38 8.22 -8.28 -19.99
C GLY A 38 7.10 -9.17 -19.47
N PHE A 39 5.87 -8.66 -19.39
CA PHE A 39 4.69 -9.46 -19.03
C PHE A 39 4.50 -10.65 -19.99
N TYR A 40 4.52 -10.42 -21.30
CA TYR A 40 4.33 -11.49 -22.29
C TYR A 40 5.48 -12.50 -22.28
N ILE A 41 6.72 -12.04 -22.04
CA ILE A 41 7.87 -12.92 -21.88
C ILE A 41 7.64 -13.85 -20.67
N VAL A 42 7.30 -13.29 -19.52
CA VAL A 42 7.08 -14.08 -18.30
C VAL A 42 5.86 -15.01 -18.43
N ASP A 43 4.82 -14.58 -19.14
CA ASP A 43 3.64 -15.40 -19.39
C ASP A 43 3.94 -16.61 -20.29
N SER A 44 4.90 -16.48 -21.21
CA SER A 44 5.32 -17.59 -22.08
C SER A 44 6.03 -18.71 -21.29
N LEU A 45 6.67 -18.39 -20.18
CA LEU A 45 7.40 -19.36 -19.35
C LEU A 45 6.48 -20.41 -18.73
N GLU A 46 6.96 -21.64 -18.64
CA GLU A 46 6.27 -22.71 -17.93
C GLU A 46 6.37 -22.47 -16.41
N PRO A 47 5.24 -22.50 -15.67
CA PRO A 47 5.28 -22.33 -14.23
C PRO A 47 5.94 -23.54 -13.55
N TYR A 48 6.45 -23.33 -12.33
CA TYR A 48 6.78 -24.44 -11.46
C TYR A 48 5.54 -25.34 -11.25
N HIS A 49 5.72 -26.66 -11.21
CA HIS A 49 4.64 -27.60 -10.97
C HIS A 49 4.75 -28.13 -9.53
N GLN A 50 4.02 -27.51 -8.60
CA GLN A 50 3.95 -28.04 -7.25
C GLN A 50 3.24 -29.40 -7.24
N ARG A 51 3.78 -30.35 -6.48
CA ARG A 51 3.13 -31.65 -6.27
C ARG A 51 1.83 -31.45 -5.48
N PHE A 52 0.84 -32.28 -5.77
CA PHE A 52 -0.50 -32.20 -5.17
C PHE A 52 -1.03 -33.59 -4.80
N SER A 53 -2.02 -33.64 -3.93
CA SER A 53 -2.69 -34.89 -3.56
C SER A 53 -4.03 -34.98 -4.28
N LEU A 54 -4.33 -36.15 -4.86
CA LEU A 54 -5.62 -36.45 -5.45
C LEU A 54 -6.74 -36.51 -4.41
N ASN A 55 -6.40 -36.84 -3.16
CA ASN A 55 -7.34 -36.93 -2.04
C ASN A 55 -7.67 -35.57 -1.39
N ASN A 56 -7.02 -34.49 -1.83
CA ASN A 56 -7.24 -33.17 -1.26
C ASN A 56 -8.52 -32.52 -1.83
N ILE A 57 -9.58 -32.48 -1.03
CA ILE A 57 -10.88 -31.90 -1.39
C ILE A 57 -10.80 -30.42 -1.80
N SER A 58 -9.79 -29.66 -1.31
CA SER A 58 -9.63 -28.25 -1.67
C SER A 58 -9.20 -28.05 -3.12
N LEU A 59 -8.76 -29.11 -3.80
CA LEU A 59 -8.29 -29.12 -5.20
C LEU A 59 -9.28 -29.80 -6.17
N GLN A 60 -10.43 -30.24 -5.66
CA GLN A 60 -11.44 -31.01 -6.40
C GLN A 60 -12.64 -30.17 -6.85
N TYR A 61 -12.55 -28.84 -6.79
CA TYR A 61 -13.65 -28.00 -7.28
C TYR A 61 -13.82 -28.14 -8.80
N PRO A 62 -15.06 -28.01 -9.32
CA PRO A 62 -15.30 -28.07 -10.75
C PRO A 62 -14.67 -26.87 -11.47
N TYR A 63 -14.19 -27.10 -12.69
CA TYR A 63 -13.70 -26.04 -13.56
C TYR A 63 -14.87 -25.16 -14.02
N ALA A 64 -14.88 -23.89 -13.64
CA ALA A 64 -15.91 -22.93 -14.03
C ALA A 64 -15.63 -22.37 -15.44
N ASP A 65 -16.46 -22.73 -16.42
CA ASP A 65 -16.43 -22.23 -17.79
C ASP A 65 -17.86 -21.95 -18.30
N PRO A 66 -18.22 -20.70 -18.67
CA PRO A 66 -17.41 -19.49 -18.61
C PRO A 66 -17.16 -18.99 -17.18
N GLU A 67 -16.01 -18.34 -16.97
CA GLU A 67 -15.77 -17.60 -15.73
C GLU A 67 -16.67 -16.35 -15.65
N ARG A 68 -17.08 -15.93 -14.45
CA ARG A 68 -18.02 -14.81 -14.28
C ARG A 68 -17.46 -13.49 -14.80
N ILE A 69 -16.17 -13.25 -14.57
CA ILE A 69 -15.47 -12.05 -15.01
C ILE A 69 -14.21 -12.47 -15.74
N SER A 70 -14.18 -12.20 -17.04
CA SER A 70 -13.00 -12.43 -17.86
C SER A 70 -11.87 -11.47 -17.47
N ILE A 71 -10.61 -11.86 -17.69
CA ILE A 71 -9.48 -10.95 -17.43
C ILE A 71 -9.59 -9.67 -18.28
N PHE A 72 -10.10 -9.76 -19.51
CA PHE A 72 -10.34 -8.60 -20.36
C PHE A 72 -11.40 -7.67 -19.78
N ALA A 73 -12.50 -8.22 -19.24
CA ALA A 73 -13.52 -7.42 -18.56
C ALA A 73 -12.96 -6.77 -17.29
N ALA A 74 -12.15 -7.49 -16.50
CA ALA A 74 -11.48 -6.93 -15.34
C ALA A 74 -10.57 -5.74 -15.73
N VAL A 75 -9.76 -5.87 -16.77
CA VAL A 75 -8.89 -4.79 -17.28
C VAL A 75 -9.68 -3.63 -17.90
N ALA A 76 -10.79 -3.91 -18.57
CA ALA A 76 -11.68 -2.86 -19.06
C ALA A 76 -12.26 -2.04 -17.88
N CYS A 77 -12.68 -2.72 -16.81
CA CYS A 77 -13.18 -2.09 -15.60
C CYS A 77 -12.08 -1.38 -14.80
N SER A 78 -10.86 -1.93 -14.71
CA SER A 78 -9.80 -1.39 -13.85
C SER A 78 -8.82 -0.46 -14.55
N GLY A 79 -8.61 -0.59 -15.86
CA GLY A 79 -7.77 0.31 -16.66
C GLY A 79 -8.59 1.24 -17.54
N GLY A 80 -9.53 0.67 -18.31
CA GLY A 80 -10.34 1.43 -19.26
C GLY A 80 -11.24 2.47 -18.59
N ALA A 81 -12.06 2.05 -17.62
CA ALA A 81 -12.99 2.97 -16.95
C ALA A 81 -12.25 4.07 -16.16
N PRO A 82 -11.19 3.81 -15.36
CA PRO A 82 -10.39 4.86 -14.74
C PRO A 82 -9.76 5.82 -15.74
N LEU A 83 -9.25 5.32 -16.88
CA LEU A 83 -8.70 6.18 -17.91
C LEU A 83 -9.74 7.16 -18.45
N VAL A 84 -10.95 6.67 -18.74
CA VAL A 84 -12.06 7.50 -19.21
C VAL A 84 -12.46 8.51 -18.14
N ILE A 85 -12.58 8.11 -16.87
CA ILE A 85 -12.94 9.00 -15.76
C ILE A 85 -11.89 10.10 -15.59
N ILE A 86 -10.60 9.75 -15.60
CA ILE A 86 -9.48 10.71 -15.51
C ILE A 86 -9.52 11.67 -16.71
N ALA A 87 -9.72 11.17 -17.92
CA ALA A 87 -9.83 12.00 -19.12
C ALA A 87 -11.01 12.97 -19.03
N LEU A 88 -12.19 12.47 -18.68
CA LEU A 88 -13.41 13.29 -18.59
C LEU A 88 -13.26 14.37 -17.52
N TYR A 89 -12.77 14.01 -16.34
CA TYR A 89 -12.58 14.96 -15.27
C TYR A 89 -11.52 16.02 -15.63
N THR A 90 -10.34 15.61 -16.10
CA THR A 90 -9.24 16.55 -16.39
C THR A 90 -9.55 17.48 -17.55
N LEU A 91 -10.18 16.97 -18.61
CA LEU A 91 -10.43 17.74 -19.82
C LEU A 91 -11.66 18.64 -19.70
N PHE A 92 -12.70 18.22 -18.96
CA PHE A 92 -13.99 18.93 -18.92
C PHE A 92 -14.34 19.49 -17.53
N VAL A 93 -14.05 18.78 -16.44
CA VAL A 93 -14.54 19.11 -15.08
C VAL A 93 -13.57 19.97 -14.26
N ASP A 94 -12.26 19.82 -14.47
CA ASP A 94 -11.15 20.44 -13.69
C ASP A 94 -11.16 21.99 -13.68
N GLY A 95 -12.07 22.61 -14.44
CA GLY A 95 -12.32 24.05 -14.43
C GLY A 95 -13.69 24.51 -13.89
N LEU A 96 -14.64 23.60 -13.70
CA LEU A 96 -16.02 23.94 -13.29
C LEU A 96 -16.16 24.09 -11.76
N PHE A 97 -15.39 23.29 -11.00
CA PHE A 97 -15.40 23.26 -9.53
C PHE A 97 -14.16 23.91 -8.90
N SER A 98 -13.40 24.69 -9.68
CA SER A 98 -12.28 25.43 -9.11
C SER A 98 -12.81 26.55 -8.22
N HIS A 99 -12.63 26.41 -6.90
CA HIS A 99 -12.99 27.43 -5.90
C HIS A 99 -12.27 28.78 -6.10
N SER A 100 -11.30 28.83 -7.01
CA SER A 100 -10.66 30.05 -7.46
C SER A 100 -11.46 30.67 -8.61
N LYS A 101 -12.44 31.52 -8.28
CA LYS A 101 -13.07 32.41 -9.27
C LYS A 101 -11.96 33.28 -9.87
N PRO A 102 -11.74 33.28 -11.20
CA PRO A 102 -10.74 34.15 -11.79
C PRO A 102 -11.17 35.60 -11.57
N ILE A 103 -10.34 36.38 -10.86
CA ILE A 103 -10.52 37.82 -10.70
C ILE A 103 -10.45 38.43 -12.11
N LYS A 104 -11.59 38.99 -12.55
CA LYS A 104 -11.84 39.69 -13.82
C LYS A 104 -11.47 38.89 -15.08
N THR A 105 -12.42 38.09 -15.61
CA THR A 105 -12.31 37.57 -16.98
C THR A 105 -13.60 37.78 -17.78
N ASN A 106 -13.46 38.33 -19.00
CA ASN A 106 -14.58 38.60 -19.90
C ASN A 106 -15.22 37.32 -20.44
N GLY A 107 -16.56 37.28 -20.42
CA GLY A 107 -17.51 36.51 -21.24
C GLY A 107 -17.25 35.01 -21.49
N LYS A 108 -16.21 34.69 -22.27
CA LYS A 108 -15.92 33.33 -22.76
C LYS A 108 -15.12 32.47 -21.78
N ARG A 109 -14.39 33.08 -20.84
CA ARG A 109 -13.59 32.36 -19.82
C ARG A 109 -14.41 31.79 -18.66
N LYS A 110 -15.68 32.19 -18.53
CA LYS A 110 -16.56 31.77 -17.41
C LYS A 110 -16.89 30.27 -17.44
N PHE A 111 -16.89 29.66 -18.63
CA PHE A 111 -17.20 28.24 -18.84
C PHE A 111 -15.96 27.32 -18.88
N THR A 112 -14.77 27.86 -19.11
CA THR A 112 -13.55 27.06 -19.30
C THR A 112 -12.64 27.02 -18.07
N GLY A 113 -13.10 27.46 -16.90
CA GLY A 113 -12.31 27.50 -15.66
C GLY A 113 -11.02 28.32 -15.73
N PRO A 114 -10.22 28.35 -14.65
CA PRO A 114 -8.99 29.15 -14.57
C PRO A 114 -7.81 28.53 -15.34
N TYR A 115 -7.82 27.21 -15.58
CA TYR A 115 -6.69 26.48 -16.16
C TYR A 115 -6.71 26.44 -17.69
N ARG A 116 -5.55 26.59 -18.32
CA ARG A 116 -5.42 26.48 -19.78
C ARG A 116 -5.49 25.01 -20.19
N PHE A 117 -5.92 24.76 -21.43
CA PHE A 117 -5.99 23.41 -22.00
C PHE A 117 -4.68 22.62 -21.91
N LYS A 118 -3.53 23.30 -22.06
CA LYS A 118 -2.19 22.69 -21.87
C LYS A 118 -1.96 22.14 -20.45
N ASP A 119 -2.48 22.80 -19.42
CA ASP A 119 -2.28 22.40 -18.02
C ASP A 119 -3.21 21.23 -17.69
N ARG A 120 -4.39 21.15 -18.33
CA ARG A 120 -5.30 19.99 -18.28
C ARG A 120 -4.72 18.77 -18.99
N LEU A 121 -4.14 18.94 -20.18
CA LEU A 121 -3.44 17.89 -20.91
C LEU A 121 -2.26 17.34 -20.10
N TRP A 122 -1.53 18.22 -19.41
CA TRP A 122 -0.46 17.80 -18.51
C TRP A 122 -0.98 16.93 -17.38
N GLU A 123 -2.04 17.38 -16.71
CA GLU A 123 -2.70 16.65 -15.64
C GLU A 123 -3.17 15.26 -16.11
N PHE A 124 -3.78 15.20 -17.30
CA PHE A 124 -4.21 13.96 -17.94
C PHE A 124 -3.02 13.04 -18.22
N ASN A 125 -1.94 13.55 -18.82
CA ASN A 125 -0.74 12.77 -19.11
C ASN A 125 -0.14 12.14 -17.84
N CYS A 126 -0.07 12.89 -16.73
CA CYS A 126 0.39 12.36 -15.44
C CYS A 126 -0.56 11.31 -14.86
N GLY A 127 -1.87 11.51 -14.97
CA GLY A 127 -2.88 10.51 -14.58
C GLY A 127 -2.79 9.23 -15.42
N PHE A 128 -2.61 9.37 -16.74
CA PHE A 128 -2.40 8.27 -17.67
C PHE A 128 -1.13 7.48 -17.34
N LEU A 129 0.02 8.17 -17.23
CA LEU A 129 1.30 7.53 -16.93
C LEU A 129 1.27 6.80 -15.59
N GLY A 130 0.66 7.40 -14.55
CA GLY A 130 0.52 6.75 -13.25
C GLY A 130 -0.38 5.52 -13.27
N LEU A 131 -1.52 5.59 -13.98
CA LEU A 131 -2.43 4.45 -14.12
C LEU A 131 -1.78 3.29 -14.88
N VAL A 132 -1.13 3.57 -16.02
CA VAL A 132 -0.46 2.55 -16.83
C VAL A 132 0.72 1.95 -16.07
N LEU A 133 1.51 2.77 -15.36
CA LEU A 133 2.58 2.27 -14.51
C LEU A 133 2.06 1.32 -13.42
N SER A 134 0.98 1.71 -12.73
CA SER A 134 0.37 0.88 -11.70
C SER A 134 -0.07 -0.48 -12.24
N GLN A 135 -0.77 -0.45 -13.38
CA GLN A 135 -1.28 -1.64 -14.03
C GLN A 135 -0.15 -2.56 -14.54
N ALA A 136 0.87 -1.98 -15.18
CA ALA A 136 2.01 -2.71 -15.72
C ALA A 136 2.86 -3.37 -14.62
N LEU A 137 3.15 -2.66 -13.53
CA LEU A 137 3.85 -3.22 -12.37
C LEU A 137 3.07 -4.38 -11.76
N ALA A 138 1.76 -4.20 -11.53
CA ALA A 138 0.93 -5.26 -10.97
C ALA A 138 0.91 -6.51 -11.86
N PHE A 139 0.81 -6.34 -13.19
CA PHE A 139 0.85 -7.45 -14.13
C PHE A 139 2.19 -8.19 -14.12
N VAL A 140 3.30 -7.48 -14.28
CA VAL A 140 4.63 -8.09 -14.34
C VAL A 140 4.95 -8.83 -13.04
N ILE A 141 4.75 -8.19 -11.89
CA ILE A 141 5.05 -8.80 -10.58
C ILE A 141 4.15 -10.01 -10.33
N THR A 142 2.85 -9.91 -10.64
CA THR A 142 1.91 -11.03 -10.46
C THR A 142 2.31 -12.23 -11.32
N GLN A 143 2.65 -12.01 -12.59
CA GLN A 143 3.05 -13.12 -13.46
C GLN A 143 4.38 -13.74 -13.04
N ALA A 144 5.35 -12.92 -12.63
CA ALA A 144 6.62 -13.44 -12.15
C ALA A 144 6.41 -14.35 -10.92
N LEU A 145 5.59 -13.92 -9.97
CA LEU A 145 5.27 -14.70 -8.78
C LEU A 145 4.45 -15.97 -9.10
N LYS A 146 3.49 -15.89 -10.01
CA LYS A 146 2.71 -17.06 -10.47
C LYS A 146 3.61 -18.12 -11.09
N THR A 147 4.48 -17.72 -12.01
CA THR A 147 5.41 -18.62 -12.70
C THR A 147 6.43 -19.21 -11.71
N ALA A 148 6.95 -18.42 -10.77
CA ALA A 148 7.93 -18.88 -9.79
C ALA A 148 7.32 -19.82 -8.73
N CYS A 149 6.12 -19.51 -8.23
CA CYS A 149 5.51 -20.27 -7.14
C CYS A 149 4.85 -21.56 -7.62
N GLY A 150 4.14 -21.54 -8.75
CA GLY A 150 3.57 -22.77 -9.31
C GLY A 150 2.42 -23.40 -8.51
N LYS A 151 1.73 -22.59 -7.70
CA LYS A 151 0.71 -23.08 -6.77
C LYS A 151 -0.54 -23.59 -7.52
N PRO A 152 -1.02 -24.81 -7.24
CA PRO A 152 -2.24 -25.34 -7.85
C PRO A 152 -3.48 -24.55 -7.42
N ARG A 153 -4.40 -24.36 -8.36
CA ARG A 153 -5.73 -23.77 -8.13
C ARG A 153 -6.68 -24.78 -7.46
N PRO A 154 -7.76 -24.30 -6.82
CA PRO A 154 -8.77 -25.18 -6.23
C PRO A 154 -9.48 -26.11 -7.24
N ASP A 155 -9.41 -25.79 -8.54
CA ASP A 155 -9.99 -26.55 -9.65
C ASP A 155 -8.94 -27.39 -10.42
N VAL A 156 -7.71 -27.55 -9.90
CA VAL A 156 -6.61 -28.17 -10.64
C VAL A 156 -6.89 -29.62 -11.03
N ILE A 157 -7.57 -30.41 -10.19
CA ILE A 157 -7.84 -31.83 -10.49
C ILE A 157 -8.83 -31.94 -11.65
N ALA A 158 -9.83 -31.07 -11.69
CA ALA A 158 -10.79 -31.00 -12.81
C ALA A 158 -10.11 -30.64 -14.13
N ARG A 159 -9.08 -29.78 -14.10
CA ARG A 159 -8.25 -29.43 -15.27
C ARG A 159 -7.28 -30.55 -15.66
N CYS A 160 -6.71 -31.22 -14.66
CA CYS A 160 -5.69 -32.25 -14.82
C CYS A 160 -6.26 -33.49 -15.52
N GLN A 161 -7.48 -33.92 -15.17
CA GLN A 161 -8.07 -35.18 -15.66
C GLN A 161 -7.07 -36.34 -15.48
N PRO A 162 -6.80 -36.78 -14.23
CA PRO A 162 -5.76 -37.76 -13.96
C PRO A 162 -6.05 -39.09 -14.67
N ARG A 163 -4.98 -39.76 -15.17
CA ARG A 163 -5.10 -41.07 -15.84
C ARG A 163 -5.83 -42.08 -14.96
N PRO A 164 -6.67 -42.96 -15.53
CA PRO A 164 -7.30 -44.05 -14.77
C PRO A 164 -6.26 -44.88 -14.02
N GLY A 165 -6.48 -45.13 -12.73
CA GLY A 165 -5.55 -45.85 -11.87
C GLY A 165 -4.43 -44.99 -11.25
N SER A 166 -4.42 -43.68 -11.49
CA SER A 166 -3.53 -42.76 -10.77
C SER A 166 -3.90 -42.72 -9.30
N ALA A 167 -2.89 -42.85 -8.43
CA ALA A 167 -3.04 -42.73 -7.00
C ALA A 167 -1.85 -41.96 -6.43
N ASP A 168 -2.07 -41.31 -5.30
CA ASP A 168 -0.98 -40.70 -4.54
C ASP A 168 0.02 -41.80 -4.12
N GLY A 169 1.31 -41.45 -4.06
CA GLY A 169 2.33 -42.39 -3.62
C GLY A 169 2.03 -42.93 -2.22
N VAL A 170 2.24 -44.23 -1.99
CA VAL A 170 1.98 -44.86 -0.67
C VAL A 170 3.24 -44.77 0.20
N PRO A 171 3.16 -44.51 1.52
CA PRO A 171 1.96 -44.28 2.35
C PRO A 171 1.50 -42.82 2.50
N TYR A 172 2.37 -41.83 2.23
CA TYR A 172 2.07 -40.38 2.35
C TYR A 172 2.70 -39.58 1.21
N GLY A 173 2.55 -40.05 -0.01
CA GLY A 173 3.11 -39.45 -1.21
C GLY A 173 2.20 -38.39 -1.82
N LEU A 174 2.77 -37.62 -2.75
CA LEU A 174 2.06 -36.65 -3.58
C LEU A 174 2.16 -37.10 -5.03
N SER A 175 1.12 -36.77 -5.79
CA SER A 175 1.09 -36.90 -7.23
C SER A 175 1.81 -35.74 -7.92
N ASP A 176 2.30 -36.01 -9.12
CA ASP A 176 3.00 -35.04 -9.97
C ASP A 176 2.17 -34.71 -11.22
N TYR A 177 2.42 -33.58 -11.88
CA TYR A 177 1.63 -33.12 -13.03
C TYR A 177 1.63 -34.12 -14.20
N SER A 178 2.64 -35.00 -14.29
CA SER A 178 2.77 -36.03 -15.32
C SER A 178 1.60 -37.03 -15.41
N ILE A 179 0.75 -37.12 -14.38
CA ILE A 179 -0.46 -37.96 -14.40
C ILE A 179 -1.62 -37.33 -15.18
N CYS A 180 -1.53 -36.03 -15.51
CA CYS A 180 -2.61 -35.29 -16.14
C CYS A 180 -2.76 -35.65 -17.62
N THR A 181 -4.01 -35.63 -18.11
CA THR A 181 -4.36 -35.87 -19.54
C THR A 181 -5.18 -34.75 -20.17
N GLY A 182 -5.57 -33.74 -19.39
CA GLY A 182 -6.31 -32.57 -19.89
C GLY A 182 -5.49 -31.65 -20.80
N ASP A 183 -6.14 -30.59 -21.30
CA ASP A 183 -5.52 -29.60 -22.17
C ASP A 183 -4.31 -28.91 -21.49
N PRO A 184 -3.10 -28.97 -22.10
CA PRO A 184 -1.90 -28.33 -21.56
C PRO A 184 -2.06 -26.82 -21.27
N HIS A 185 -2.84 -26.08 -22.06
CA HIS A 185 -3.02 -24.64 -21.87
C HIS A 185 -3.86 -24.35 -20.62
N ILE A 186 -4.96 -25.10 -20.43
CA ILE A 186 -5.82 -24.99 -19.24
C ILE A 186 -5.07 -25.47 -17.99
N LEU A 187 -4.26 -26.51 -18.13
CA LEU A 187 -3.43 -27.05 -17.06
C LEU A 187 -2.33 -26.09 -16.63
N LYS A 188 -1.65 -25.43 -17.58
CA LYS A 188 -0.66 -24.37 -17.31
C LYS A 188 -1.28 -23.25 -16.46
N ASP A 189 -2.51 -22.82 -16.77
CA ASP A 189 -3.24 -21.87 -15.93
C ASP A 189 -3.62 -22.47 -14.56
N GLY A 190 -3.85 -23.79 -14.48
CA GLY A 190 -4.15 -24.53 -13.25
C GLY A 190 -3.06 -24.46 -12.19
N PHE A 191 -1.79 -24.32 -12.57
CA PHE A 191 -0.64 -24.16 -11.66
C PHE A 191 -0.26 -22.70 -11.38
N ARG A 192 -1.08 -21.75 -11.82
CA ARG A 192 -0.83 -20.32 -11.64
C ARG A 192 -1.85 -19.71 -10.69
N SER A 193 -2.02 -20.28 -9.49
CA SER A 193 -2.99 -19.74 -8.53
C SER A 193 -2.49 -18.45 -7.85
N TRP A 194 -1.35 -18.50 -7.17
CA TRP A 194 -0.90 -17.40 -6.32
C TRP A 194 0.12 -16.48 -7.00
N PRO A 195 0.02 -15.14 -6.84
CA PRO A 195 -1.14 -14.39 -6.36
C PRO A 195 -2.23 -14.25 -7.45
N SER A 196 -3.44 -13.80 -7.11
CA SER A 196 -4.52 -13.63 -8.08
C SER A 196 -4.30 -12.45 -9.02
N GLY A 197 -4.30 -12.69 -10.34
CA GLY A 197 -4.13 -11.67 -11.39
C GLY A 197 -5.33 -10.74 -11.54
N HIS A 198 -6.55 -11.25 -11.48
CA HIS A 198 -7.76 -10.41 -11.46
C HIS A 198 -7.79 -9.49 -10.23
N SER A 199 -7.39 -10.00 -9.07
CA SER A 199 -7.36 -9.20 -7.84
C SER A 199 -6.31 -8.09 -7.91
N SER A 200 -5.06 -8.44 -8.26
CA SER A 200 -3.97 -7.46 -8.32
C SER A 200 -4.20 -6.39 -9.39
N SER A 201 -4.65 -6.79 -10.58
CA SER A 201 -4.97 -5.85 -11.66
C SER A 201 -6.14 -4.92 -11.30
N SER A 202 -7.19 -5.45 -10.67
CA SER A 202 -8.36 -4.66 -10.28
C SER A 202 -8.02 -3.62 -9.23
N PHE A 203 -7.29 -4.02 -8.18
CA PHE A 203 -6.84 -3.10 -7.15
C PHE A 203 -5.80 -2.12 -7.69
N ALA A 204 -4.86 -2.52 -8.57
CA ALA A 204 -3.92 -1.59 -9.18
C ALA A 204 -4.62 -0.42 -9.90
N GLY A 205 -5.63 -0.73 -10.72
CA GLY A 205 -6.34 0.29 -11.47
C GLY A 205 -7.39 1.09 -10.68
N LEU A 206 -8.29 0.39 -9.98
CA LEU A 206 -9.40 1.04 -9.28
C LEU A 206 -8.97 1.68 -7.96
N PHE A 207 -8.01 1.11 -7.22
CA PHE A 207 -7.46 1.78 -6.05
C PHE A 207 -6.65 3.01 -6.46
N TYR A 208 -5.92 2.97 -7.59
CA TYR A 208 -5.29 4.16 -8.16
C TYR A 208 -6.33 5.24 -8.46
N LEU A 209 -7.47 4.87 -9.06
CA LEU A 209 -8.58 5.80 -9.27
C LEU A 209 -9.09 6.38 -7.95
N SER A 210 -9.25 5.56 -6.91
CA SER A 210 -9.67 6.02 -5.58
C SER A 210 -8.70 7.04 -4.99
N LEU A 211 -7.39 6.77 -5.04
CA LEU A 211 -6.36 7.72 -4.62
C LEU A 211 -6.45 9.01 -5.43
N TRP A 212 -6.60 8.89 -6.74
CA TRP A 212 -6.68 10.02 -7.66
C TRP A 212 -7.91 10.90 -7.38
N ILE A 213 -9.10 10.30 -7.23
CA ILE A 213 -10.34 11.01 -6.86
C ILE A 213 -10.18 11.64 -5.46
N GLY A 214 -9.59 10.92 -4.50
CA GLY A 214 -9.34 11.43 -3.15
C GLY A 214 -8.45 12.67 -3.15
N GLY A 215 -7.45 12.70 -4.04
CA GLY A 215 -6.61 13.87 -4.28
C GLY A 215 -7.39 15.02 -4.91
N LYS A 216 -8.32 14.77 -5.82
CA LYS A 216 -9.15 15.80 -6.46
C LYS A 216 -10.21 16.40 -5.54
N LEU A 217 -10.79 15.58 -4.66
CA LEU A 217 -11.83 15.99 -3.72
C LEU A 217 -11.28 16.51 -2.38
N HIS A 218 -9.97 16.46 -2.18
CA HIS A 218 -9.28 16.86 -0.94
C HIS A 218 -9.84 16.11 0.27
N ILE A 219 -9.86 14.78 0.20
CA ILE A 219 -10.53 13.94 1.20
C ILE A 219 -9.99 14.12 2.64
N MET A 220 -8.71 14.48 2.78
CA MET A 220 -8.05 14.75 4.06
C MET A 220 -7.94 16.26 4.35
N ASP A 221 -8.94 17.06 3.94
CA ASP A 221 -9.03 18.49 4.26
C ASP A 221 -9.60 18.79 5.66
N ASN A 222 -9.80 17.76 6.48
CA ASN A 222 -10.38 17.80 7.83
C ASN A 222 -11.82 18.36 7.89
N LYS A 223 -12.53 18.48 6.76
CA LYS A 223 -13.92 18.96 6.74
C LYS A 223 -14.97 17.88 7.01
N GLY A 224 -14.59 16.60 6.91
CA GLY A 224 -15.46 15.48 7.26
C GLY A 224 -16.65 15.26 6.31
N GLU A 225 -16.54 15.67 5.04
CA GLU A 225 -17.63 15.52 4.07
C GLU A 225 -17.82 14.05 3.61
N VAL A 226 -18.84 13.39 4.15
CA VAL A 226 -19.11 11.94 3.95
C VAL A 226 -19.29 11.55 2.48
N TRP A 227 -19.92 12.41 1.66
CA TRP A 227 -20.16 12.11 0.26
C TRP A 227 -18.85 11.92 -0.54
N LYS A 228 -17.77 12.63 -0.16
CA LYS A 228 -16.45 12.46 -0.78
C LYS A 228 -15.92 11.04 -0.53
N MET A 229 -16.10 10.51 0.69
CA MET A 229 -15.68 9.15 1.03
C MET A 229 -16.44 8.10 0.21
N PHE A 230 -17.74 8.29 -0.02
CA PHE A 230 -18.52 7.36 -0.85
C PHE A 230 -17.95 7.27 -2.28
N LEU A 231 -17.67 8.42 -2.91
CA LEU A 231 -17.08 8.47 -4.26
C LEU A 231 -15.67 7.87 -4.31
N VAL A 232 -14.86 8.08 -3.29
CA VAL A 232 -13.50 7.53 -3.18
C VAL A 232 -13.52 6.02 -2.94
N MET A 233 -14.49 5.49 -2.19
CA MET A 233 -14.56 4.06 -1.87
C MET A 233 -15.26 3.22 -2.94
N PHE A 234 -16.08 3.84 -3.80
CA PHE A 234 -16.82 3.13 -4.83
C PHE A 234 -15.93 2.32 -5.81
N PRO A 235 -14.80 2.84 -6.33
CA PRO A 235 -13.89 2.03 -7.14
C PRO A 235 -13.28 0.86 -6.35
N CYS A 236 -12.96 1.05 -5.06
CA CYS A 236 -12.46 -0.03 -4.21
C CYS A 236 -13.49 -1.16 -4.05
N LEU A 237 -14.78 -0.82 -3.92
CA LEU A 237 -15.87 -1.79 -3.90
C LEU A 237 -15.92 -2.57 -5.22
N GLY A 238 -15.84 -1.88 -6.36
CA GLY A 238 -15.74 -2.51 -7.68
C GLY A 238 -14.56 -3.49 -7.78
N ALA A 239 -13.38 -3.09 -7.30
CA ALA A 239 -12.20 -3.96 -7.26
C ALA A 239 -12.43 -5.21 -6.41
N THR A 240 -13.11 -5.04 -5.28
CA THR A 240 -13.42 -6.12 -4.34
C THR A 240 -14.40 -7.11 -4.95
N LEU A 241 -15.43 -6.64 -5.65
CA LEU A 241 -16.39 -7.50 -6.34
C LEU A 241 -15.72 -8.32 -7.45
N ILE A 242 -14.79 -7.71 -8.21
CA ILE A 242 -14.00 -8.45 -9.20
C ILE A 242 -13.11 -9.50 -8.53
N ALA A 243 -12.44 -9.14 -7.43
CA ALA A 243 -11.59 -10.04 -6.67
C ALA A 243 -12.37 -11.24 -6.09
N VAL A 244 -13.54 -11.00 -5.48
CA VAL A 244 -14.42 -12.02 -4.89
C VAL A 244 -14.97 -12.98 -5.95
N SER A 245 -15.17 -12.53 -7.19
CA SER A 245 -15.59 -13.41 -8.30
C SER A 245 -14.67 -14.61 -8.50
N ARG A 246 -13.39 -14.49 -8.13
CA ARG A 246 -12.42 -15.58 -8.24
C ARG A 246 -12.59 -16.68 -7.21
N ILE A 247 -13.12 -16.32 -6.05
CA ILE A 247 -13.49 -17.26 -5.00
C ILE A 247 -14.79 -17.96 -5.40
N MET A 248 -15.76 -17.19 -5.91
CA MET A 248 -17.05 -17.73 -6.39
C MET A 248 -16.88 -18.77 -7.51
N ASP A 249 -15.86 -18.60 -8.36
CA ASP A 249 -15.57 -19.51 -9.47
C ASP A 249 -14.58 -20.62 -9.09
N ALA A 250 -14.20 -20.75 -7.82
CA ALA A 250 -13.18 -21.69 -7.32
C ALA A 250 -11.84 -21.62 -8.09
N ARG A 251 -11.53 -20.46 -8.69
CA ARG A 251 -10.30 -20.23 -9.46
C ARG A 251 -9.12 -19.88 -8.56
N HIS A 252 -9.38 -19.39 -7.34
CA HIS A 252 -8.36 -18.95 -6.39
C HIS A 252 -8.78 -19.19 -4.94
N HIS A 253 -7.80 -19.45 -4.08
CA HIS A 253 -8.01 -19.46 -2.63
C HIS A 253 -8.15 -18.01 -2.12
N PRO A 254 -8.86 -17.78 -1.00
CA PRO A 254 -8.97 -16.43 -0.41
C PRO A 254 -7.62 -15.76 -0.16
N PHE A 255 -6.61 -16.52 0.27
CA PHE A 255 -5.24 -16.02 0.45
C PHE A 255 -4.65 -15.46 -0.85
N ASP A 256 -4.84 -16.16 -1.99
CA ASP A 256 -4.33 -15.73 -3.29
C ASP A 256 -4.98 -14.40 -3.72
N VAL A 257 -6.25 -14.22 -3.38
CA VAL A 257 -7.02 -13.00 -3.65
C VAL A 257 -6.56 -11.84 -2.76
N ILE A 258 -6.38 -12.07 -1.45
CA ILE A 258 -5.91 -11.05 -0.49
C ILE A 258 -4.49 -10.59 -0.84
N THR A 259 -3.56 -11.50 -1.10
CA THR A 259 -2.20 -11.13 -1.51
C THR A 259 -2.21 -10.38 -2.83
N GLY A 260 -3.04 -10.81 -3.79
CA GLY A 260 -3.25 -10.09 -5.05
C GLY A 260 -3.74 -8.66 -4.82
N SER A 261 -4.76 -8.48 -3.99
CA SER A 261 -5.30 -7.15 -3.64
C SER A 261 -4.23 -6.25 -3.04
N LEU A 262 -3.48 -6.77 -2.06
CA LEU A 262 -2.41 -6.02 -1.39
C LEU A 262 -1.32 -5.60 -2.38
N LEU A 263 -0.89 -6.51 -3.25
CA LEU A 263 0.08 -6.21 -4.29
C LEU A 263 -0.42 -5.08 -5.21
N GLY A 264 -1.69 -5.14 -5.63
CA GLY A 264 -2.32 -4.09 -6.43
C GLY A 264 -2.35 -2.73 -5.72
N ILE A 265 -2.72 -2.71 -4.43
CA ILE A 265 -2.73 -1.51 -3.58
C ILE A 265 -1.34 -0.88 -3.48
N VAL A 266 -0.29 -1.70 -3.29
CA VAL A 266 1.09 -1.23 -3.23
C VAL A 266 1.52 -0.60 -4.57
N CYS A 267 1.26 -1.30 -5.68
CA CYS A 267 1.57 -0.80 -7.03
C CYS A 267 0.85 0.53 -7.33
N ALA A 268 -0.44 0.62 -6.98
CA ALA A 268 -1.24 1.84 -7.09
C ALA A 268 -0.69 2.99 -6.25
N SER A 269 -0.34 2.72 -4.99
CA SER A 269 0.16 3.73 -4.05
C SER A 269 1.50 4.31 -4.51
N ILE A 270 2.45 3.46 -4.92
CA ILE A 270 3.75 3.90 -5.46
C ILE A 270 3.55 4.72 -6.74
N SER A 271 2.75 4.22 -7.67
CA SER A 271 2.55 4.88 -8.98
C SER A 271 1.78 6.20 -8.84
N TYR A 272 0.84 6.30 -7.91
CA TYR A 272 0.16 7.55 -7.59
C TYR A 272 1.17 8.58 -7.03
N ARG A 273 1.97 8.20 -6.03
CA ARG A 273 2.97 9.08 -5.41
C ARG A 273 4.07 9.54 -6.37
N GLN A 274 4.35 8.77 -7.43
CA GLN A 274 5.32 9.16 -8.46
C GLN A 274 4.89 10.42 -9.23
N TYR A 275 3.58 10.65 -9.40
CA TYR A 275 3.05 11.75 -10.22
C TYR A 275 2.22 12.76 -9.44
N PHE A 276 1.73 12.41 -8.26
CA PHE A 276 0.81 13.23 -7.46
C PHE A 276 1.28 13.34 -5.99
N PRO A 277 0.95 14.45 -5.31
CA PRO A 277 1.27 14.66 -3.91
C PRO A 277 0.49 13.74 -2.98
N SER A 278 0.93 13.69 -1.72
CA SER A 278 0.23 12.96 -0.67
C SER A 278 -1.19 13.49 -0.48
N LEU A 279 -2.13 12.60 -0.16
CA LEU A 279 -3.51 12.97 0.18
C LEU A 279 -3.58 13.87 1.42
N SER A 280 -2.60 13.73 2.32
CA SER A 280 -2.45 14.55 3.53
C SER A 280 -2.03 16.00 3.26
N GLU A 281 -1.73 16.35 2.00
CA GLU A 281 -1.32 17.69 1.60
C GLU A 281 -2.42 18.36 0.75
N PRO A 282 -3.63 18.60 1.28
CA PRO A 282 -4.77 19.12 0.52
C PRO A 282 -4.48 20.51 -0.09
N TRP A 283 -3.56 21.28 0.48
CA TRP A 283 -3.11 22.58 -0.06
C TRP A 283 -2.43 22.46 -1.44
N LYS A 284 -1.89 21.29 -1.80
CA LYS A 284 -1.37 21.00 -3.16
C LYS A 284 -2.49 20.68 -4.17
N LYS A 285 -3.75 20.73 -3.73
CA LYS A 285 -4.99 20.57 -4.52
C LYS A 285 -5.06 19.28 -5.36
N GLY A 286 -4.31 18.25 -4.98
CA GLY A 286 -4.18 17.00 -5.76
C GLY A 286 -3.70 17.23 -7.19
N ARG A 287 -2.91 18.28 -7.45
CA ARG A 287 -2.36 18.56 -8.78
C ARG A 287 -1.14 17.69 -9.06
N ALA A 288 -0.99 17.26 -10.31
CA ALA A 288 0.20 16.58 -10.76
C ALA A 288 1.46 17.42 -10.51
N HIS A 289 2.58 16.76 -10.26
CA HIS A 289 3.87 17.42 -10.11
C HIS A 289 4.22 18.27 -11.36
N PRO A 290 4.98 19.35 -11.18
CA PRO A 290 5.43 20.17 -12.30
C PRO A 290 6.29 19.36 -13.27
N ILE A 291 6.39 19.85 -14.50
CA ILE A 291 7.19 19.23 -15.56
C ILE A 291 8.63 19.05 -15.07
N ARG A 292 9.07 17.79 -14.99
CA ARG A 292 10.44 17.47 -14.55
C ARG A 292 11.45 17.74 -15.66
N SER A 293 12.65 18.14 -15.28
CA SER A 293 13.82 18.19 -16.15
C SER A 293 15.00 17.52 -15.46
N TRP A 294 15.70 16.66 -16.19
CA TRP A 294 16.92 16.04 -15.67
C TRP A 294 17.98 17.07 -15.28
N GLY A 295 18.64 16.82 -14.15
CA GLY A 295 19.70 17.67 -13.60
C GLY A 295 19.21 19.01 -13.06
N THR A 296 17.91 19.15 -12.77
CA THR A 296 17.36 20.33 -12.07
C THR A 296 16.88 19.87 -10.71
N GLU A 297 17.38 20.51 -9.65
CA GLU A 297 16.95 20.20 -8.30
C GLU A 297 15.45 20.51 -8.12
N PRO A 298 14.74 19.75 -7.26
CA PRO A 298 13.38 20.09 -6.88
C PRO A 298 13.38 21.49 -6.27
N VAL A 299 12.64 22.43 -6.86
CA VAL A 299 12.46 23.74 -6.26
C VAL A 299 11.65 23.57 -4.98
N TYR A 300 12.26 23.85 -3.82
CA TYR A 300 11.55 23.87 -2.55
C TYR A 300 10.39 24.88 -2.65
N PRO A 301 9.18 24.56 -2.16
CA PRO A 301 8.10 25.54 -2.16
C PRO A 301 8.57 26.79 -1.41
N GLY A 302 8.81 27.88 -2.13
CA GLY A 302 9.25 29.14 -1.53
C GLY A 302 8.23 29.60 -0.49
N ALA A 303 8.71 30.25 0.58
CA ALA A 303 7.86 30.86 1.59
C ALA A 303 6.76 31.69 0.90
N TYR A 304 5.52 31.23 1.06
CA TYR A 304 4.37 31.66 0.29
C TYR A 304 4.12 33.16 0.49
N GLY A 305 4.15 33.94 -0.60
CA GLY A 305 3.72 35.33 -0.56
C GLY A 305 2.20 35.41 -0.33
N PRO A 306 1.69 36.48 0.32
CA PRO A 306 0.27 36.63 0.69
C PRO A 306 -0.71 36.64 -0.50
N THR A 307 -0.21 36.61 -1.74
CA THR A 307 -1.00 36.65 -2.98
C THR A 307 -1.01 35.33 -3.75
N ASP A 308 -0.22 34.33 -3.35
CA ASP A 308 -0.17 33.03 -4.00
C ASP A 308 -1.16 32.05 -3.37
N SER A 309 -2.36 31.96 -3.95
CA SER A 309 -3.28 30.81 -4.15
C SER A 309 -3.37 29.62 -3.14
N THR A 310 -2.84 29.71 -1.92
CA THR A 310 -2.81 28.63 -0.92
C THR A 310 -3.22 29.09 0.48
N ALA A 311 -4.12 30.07 0.60
CA ALA A 311 -4.84 30.23 1.86
C ALA A 311 -5.52 28.89 2.17
N ALA A 312 -5.21 28.33 3.34
CA ALA A 312 -5.93 27.17 3.85
C ALA A 312 -7.43 27.46 3.76
N LEU A 313 -8.24 26.46 3.40
CA LEU A 313 -9.71 26.60 3.41
C LEU A 313 -10.27 26.86 4.82
N ARG A 314 -9.40 26.93 5.83
CA ARG A 314 -9.67 27.45 7.16
C ARG A 314 -9.18 28.89 7.20
N ASN A 315 -10.12 29.84 7.24
CA ASN A 315 -9.79 31.24 7.42
C ASN A 315 -9.24 31.39 8.86
N PRO A 316 -7.99 31.80 9.08
CA PRO A 316 -7.48 32.06 10.42
C PRO A 316 -8.25 33.19 11.13
N GLU A 317 -9.04 33.99 10.40
CA GLU A 317 -9.96 34.96 11.01
C GLU A 317 -11.22 34.31 11.61
N ASP A 318 -11.63 33.11 11.19
CA ASP A 318 -12.76 32.41 11.80
C ASP A 318 -12.39 31.83 13.19
N ASP A 319 -11.11 31.50 13.41
CA ASP A 319 -10.60 31.13 14.74
C ASP A 319 -10.39 32.37 15.66
N ARG A 320 -10.46 33.61 15.12
CA ARG A 320 -10.35 34.86 15.89
C ARG A 320 -11.67 35.33 16.51
N MET A 321 -12.81 34.67 16.25
CA MET A 321 -14.09 35.06 16.85
C MET A 321 -14.15 34.94 18.40
N HIS A 322 -13.11 34.43 19.05
CA HIS A 322 -13.01 34.32 20.51
C HIS A 322 -11.84 35.06 21.16
N GLU A 323 -11.14 35.95 20.44
CA GLU A 323 -10.26 36.91 21.14
C GLU A 323 -11.02 38.19 21.50
N PRO A 324 -11.00 38.63 22.78
CA PRO A 324 -11.54 39.93 23.15
C PRO A 324 -10.74 41.03 22.43
N ALA A 325 -11.46 41.96 21.82
CA ALA A 325 -10.90 43.03 21.00
C ALA A 325 -9.76 43.79 21.70
N PRO A 326 -8.67 44.17 20.98
CA PRO A 326 -7.62 44.99 21.55
C PRO A 326 -8.17 46.39 21.89
N SER A 327 -7.88 46.85 23.10
CA SER A 327 -8.25 48.18 23.60
C SER A 327 -7.60 49.27 22.75
N VAL A 328 -8.43 50.15 22.20
CA VAL A 328 -8.01 51.39 21.55
C VAL A 328 -7.42 52.30 22.62
N VAL A 329 -6.11 52.53 22.60
CA VAL A 329 -5.45 53.56 23.43
C VAL A 329 -5.52 54.89 22.65
N PRO A 330 -6.09 55.98 23.20
CA PRO A 330 -6.07 57.28 22.53
C PRO A 330 -4.68 57.93 22.64
N GLU A 331 -4.17 58.39 21.51
CA GLU A 331 -2.91 59.11 21.39
C GLU A 331 -3.10 60.58 21.77
N SER A 332 -2.86 60.92 23.03
CA SER A 332 -2.46 62.28 23.45
C SER A 332 -2.04 62.32 24.93
N ALA A 333 -0.73 62.30 25.20
CA ALA A 333 -0.19 62.72 26.49
C ALA A 333 1.21 63.37 26.31
N PRO A 334 1.51 64.49 26.98
CA PRO A 334 2.76 65.25 26.82
C PRO A 334 3.95 64.53 27.49
N PRO A 335 5.22 64.89 27.14
CA PRO A 335 6.39 64.14 27.57
C PRO A 335 6.63 64.26 29.09
N PRO A 336 7.18 63.21 29.74
CA PRO A 336 7.33 63.20 31.19
C PRO A 336 8.48 64.10 31.66
N GLN A 337 8.19 64.94 32.66
CA GLN A 337 9.18 65.68 33.43
C GLN A 337 9.81 64.79 34.50
N THR A 338 11.11 64.99 34.69
CA THR A 338 12.02 64.28 35.60
C THR A 338 11.73 64.63 37.07
N TYR A 339 11.52 63.62 37.92
CA TYR A 339 11.60 63.75 39.39
C TYR A 339 12.45 62.58 39.98
N PRO A 340 13.21 62.82 41.07
CA PRO A 340 14.18 61.85 41.62
C PRO A 340 13.54 60.76 42.50
N PRO A 341 14.28 59.69 42.87
CA PRO A 341 13.70 58.42 43.30
C PRO A 341 13.42 58.35 44.81
N LEU A 342 12.38 57.61 45.19
CA LEU A 342 12.17 57.14 46.57
C LEU A 342 11.90 55.63 46.57
N ASN A 343 12.96 54.80 46.58
CA ASN A 343 12.99 53.57 47.37
C ASN A 343 14.44 53.01 47.47
N PRO A 344 15.04 52.84 48.67
CA PRO A 344 16.46 52.47 48.82
C PRO A 344 16.81 50.97 48.74
N TYR A 345 15.91 50.07 48.35
CA TYR A 345 16.15 48.62 48.46
C TYR A 345 15.86 47.80 47.19
N ALA A 346 16.26 48.29 46.02
CA ALA A 346 16.25 47.48 44.80
C ALA A 346 17.69 47.12 44.39
N PRO A 347 18.13 45.84 44.50
CA PRO A 347 19.40 45.41 43.92
C PRO A 347 19.27 45.34 42.40
N SER A 348 20.33 45.78 41.74
CA SER A 348 20.35 46.14 40.33
C SER A 348 21.00 45.07 39.46
N VAL A 349 20.50 44.98 38.22
CA VAL A 349 21.16 44.54 36.97
C VAL A 349 21.48 43.05 36.78
N TYR A 350 20.90 42.42 35.73
CA TYR A 350 21.65 42.06 34.51
C TYR A 350 20.72 41.61 33.37
N SER A 351 20.84 42.30 32.23
CA SER A 351 20.30 41.91 30.92
C SER A 351 21.07 40.74 30.33
N ARG A 352 20.40 39.79 29.67
CA ARG A 352 20.98 38.94 28.61
C ARG A 352 19.99 38.64 27.47
N PRO A 353 20.48 38.48 26.22
CA PRO A 353 19.67 38.56 24.99
C PRO A 353 19.20 37.20 24.43
N ALA A 354 18.42 37.32 23.35
CA ALA A 354 17.64 36.34 22.60
C ALA A 354 18.29 34.99 22.26
N ARG A 355 17.44 33.96 22.15
CA ARG A 355 17.76 32.63 21.62
C ARG A 355 16.67 32.19 20.63
N GLU A 356 17.08 32.04 19.37
CA GLU A 356 16.40 31.21 18.36
C GLU A 356 16.64 29.75 18.69
N ASP A 357 15.62 28.88 18.61
CA ASP A 357 15.83 27.44 18.54
C ASP A 357 14.96 26.82 17.43
N THR A 358 15.68 26.26 16.47
CA THR A 358 15.22 25.47 15.32
C THR A 358 15.01 24.03 15.80
N TRP A 359 13.86 23.41 15.53
CA TRP A 359 13.64 22.01 15.90
C TRP A 359 13.80 21.06 14.71
N SER A 360 14.73 20.12 14.86
CA SER A 360 14.81 18.87 14.11
C SER A 360 14.76 17.68 15.08
N SER A 361 14.10 16.64 14.58
CA SER A 361 13.80 15.32 15.14
C SER A 361 14.99 14.52 15.68
N SER A 362 14.80 13.80 16.80
CA SER A 362 14.95 12.32 16.87
C SER A 362 14.85 11.72 18.30
N SER A 363 14.23 10.53 18.36
CA SER A 363 14.59 9.32 19.14
C SER A 363 14.50 9.25 20.69
N GLU A 364 13.68 8.28 21.12
CA GLU A 364 13.93 7.18 22.08
C GLU A 364 14.10 7.44 23.61
N GLU A 365 13.20 6.76 24.32
CA GLU A 365 13.35 5.90 25.52
C GLU A 365 13.87 6.43 26.87
N ASP A 366 12.99 6.24 27.87
CA ASP A 366 13.17 5.76 29.25
C ASP A 366 14.22 6.38 30.20
N VAL A 367 13.75 6.80 31.39
CA VAL A 367 14.00 6.14 32.69
C VAL A 367 13.42 6.99 33.84
N ALA A 368 12.90 6.27 34.84
CA ALA A 368 12.05 6.71 35.92
C ALA A 368 12.73 7.31 37.18
N ASN A 369 11.87 7.92 38.00
CA ASN A 369 11.84 8.01 39.47
C ASN A 369 12.67 9.07 40.22
N GLY A 370 11.96 9.76 41.13
CA GLY A 370 12.52 10.53 42.24
C GLY A 370 11.45 11.32 43.01
N PHE A 371 10.87 10.70 44.03
CA PHE A 371 9.89 11.26 44.98
C PHE A 371 10.48 12.34 45.90
N GLU A 372 9.66 13.29 46.36
CA GLU A 372 9.66 13.70 47.77
C GLU A 372 8.30 14.29 48.21
N MET A 373 7.79 13.81 49.35
CA MET A 373 6.56 14.21 50.03
C MET A 373 6.82 15.22 51.15
N ARG A 374 5.83 16.04 51.52
CA ARG A 374 5.43 16.32 52.93
C ARG A 374 4.06 17.04 53.06
N PRO A 375 3.37 16.96 54.22
CA PRO A 375 1.89 16.85 54.32
C PRO A 375 1.19 17.95 55.16
N GLY A 376 -0.15 17.99 55.16
CA GLY A 376 -0.94 18.53 56.29
C GLY A 376 -2.39 19.04 56.06
N TYR A 377 -3.37 18.21 56.44
CA TYR A 377 -4.70 18.49 57.06
C TYR A 377 -5.69 19.55 56.49
N THR A 378 -6.88 19.12 56.05
CA THR A 378 -8.14 19.04 56.87
C THR A 378 -9.34 18.53 56.05
N ARG A 379 -10.38 18.10 56.77
CA ARG A 379 -11.42 17.11 56.47
C ARG A 379 -12.78 17.78 56.25
N ALA A 380 -13.56 17.34 55.27
CA ALA A 380 -15.03 17.44 55.28
C ALA A 380 -15.63 16.27 54.48
N ALA A 381 -16.74 15.71 54.97
CA ALA A 381 -17.28 14.40 54.61
C ALA A 381 -18.61 14.46 53.82
N ASN A 382 -18.76 13.46 52.92
CA ASN A 382 -19.97 12.78 52.42
C ASN A 382 -21.00 13.51 51.51
N PRO A 383 -21.84 12.78 50.71
CA PRO A 383 -21.88 11.33 50.41
C PRO A 383 -22.13 10.92 48.92
N ALA A 384 -22.01 9.61 48.68
CA ALA A 384 -22.66 8.79 47.62
C ALA A 384 -22.10 8.80 46.18
N LEU A 385 -21.29 7.79 45.87
CA LEU A 385 -21.02 7.29 44.51
C LEU A 385 -21.00 5.74 44.55
N PRO A 386 -21.58 5.04 43.54
CA PRO A 386 -21.30 3.63 43.31
C PRO A 386 -20.02 3.46 42.48
N THR A 387 -19.14 2.55 42.93
CA THR A 387 -17.86 2.18 42.32
C THR A 387 -18.05 1.08 41.27
N TYR A 388 -17.32 1.20 40.15
CA TYR A 388 -17.21 0.21 39.07
C TYR A 388 -15.89 -0.56 39.21
N GLU A 389 -15.93 -1.89 39.12
CA GLU A 389 -14.77 -2.79 39.12
C GLU A 389 -14.63 -3.48 37.74
N PRO A 390 -13.43 -3.59 37.14
CA PRO A 390 -13.25 -4.24 35.84
C PRO A 390 -12.70 -5.67 36.01
N ALA A 391 -13.47 -6.65 35.53
CA ALA A 391 -12.97 -7.99 35.27
C ALA A 391 -13.14 -8.34 33.78
N MET A 392 -12.17 -9.12 33.28
CA MET A 392 -12.20 -10.00 32.09
C MET A 392 -11.20 -9.63 30.98
N ALA A 393 -9.97 -10.13 31.15
CA ALA A 393 -9.09 -10.52 30.04
C ALA A 393 -9.17 -12.04 29.85
N TYR A 394 -9.23 -12.49 28.59
CA TYR A 394 -9.46 -13.88 28.15
C TYR A 394 -8.14 -14.66 28.09
N GLN A 395 -8.13 -15.92 28.55
CA GLN A 395 -6.95 -16.80 28.61
C GLN A 395 -7.25 -18.14 27.89
N SER A 396 -6.29 -18.62 27.07
CA SER A 396 -6.43 -19.74 26.13
C SER A 396 -6.38 -21.14 26.78
N GLN A 397 -7.20 -22.07 26.29
CA GLN A 397 -7.29 -23.45 26.78
C GLN A 397 -6.51 -24.48 25.94
N THR A 398 -5.65 -25.27 26.59
CA THR A 398 -5.32 -26.66 26.22
C THR A 398 -5.18 -27.51 27.50
N MET A 399 -5.86 -28.67 27.51
CA MET A 399 -6.15 -29.69 28.56
C MET A 399 -4.92 -30.41 29.22
N PRO A 400 -5.05 -31.37 30.18
CA PRO A 400 -6.21 -31.84 30.98
C PRO A 400 -5.99 -31.98 32.52
N THR A 401 -7.13 -32.09 33.21
CA THR A 401 -7.50 -32.63 34.55
C THR A 401 -6.45 -33.17 35.54
N SER A 402 -6.54 -32.65 36.78
CA SER A 402 -5.89 -33.10 38.01
C SER A 402 -6.82 -33.92 38.93
N SER A 403 -6.24 -34.73 39.82
CA SER A 403 -6.77 -35.03 41.16
C SER A 403 -5.62 -35.42 42.12
N PRO A 404 -5.77 -35.29 43.46
CA PRO A 404 -4.79 -34.56 44.31
C PRO A 404 -3.93 -35.39 45.30
N SER A 405 -2.90 -34.70 45.83
CA SER A 405 -1.93 -34.89 46.95
C SER A 405 -2.37 -35.68 48.22
N PRO A 406 -1.51 -36.02 49.25
CA PRO A 406 -0.16 -35.52 49.60
C PRO A 406 0.90 -36.58 50.10
N GLY A 407 2.18 -36.19 50.28
CA GLY A 407 3.34 -37.03 50.73
C GLY A 407 3.42 -37.31 52.25
N PRO A 408 4.59 -37.57 52.91
CA PRO A 408 5.97 -37.86 52.47
C PRO A 408 6.66 -39.07 53.20
N GLY A 409 7.85 -39.52 52.74
CA GLY A 409 8.87 -40.18 53.61
C GLY A 409 9.13 -41.70 53.47
N PRO A 410 10.29 -42.22 53.92
CA PRO A 410 11.09 -43.19 53.15
C PRO A 410 11.40 -44.56 53.81
N ALA A 411 11.97 -45.45 52.99
CA ALA A 411 12.88 -46.57 53.30
C ALA A 411 12.30 -47.96 53.66
N GLN A 412 13.14 -48.97 53.37
CA GLN A 412 13.00 -50.44 53.49
C GLN A 412 12.37 -51.09 52.25
N GLY A 413 12.93 -52.11 51.59
CA GLY A 413 14.09 -52.96 51.82
C GLY A 413 13.93 -54.22 50.96
N ALA A 414 15.05 -54.90 50.68
CA ALA A 414 15.16 -56.33 50.31
C ALA A 414 15.07 -56.79 48.83
N LEU A 415 16.26 -57.12 48.31
CA LEU A 415 16.67 -58.41 47.69
C LEU A 415 16.42 -58.70 46.18
N TYR A 416 17.47 -58.40 45.37
CA TYR A 416 18.24 -59.20 44.38
C TYR A 416 17.84 -60.66 44.03
N PRO A 417 18.39 -61.31 42.95
CA PRO A 417 19.33 -60.82 41.91
C PRO A 417 19.01 -61.25 40.44
N GLY A 418 19.77 -60.71 39.47
CA GLY A 418 20.36 -61.60 38.45
C GLY A 418 20.32 -61.17 36.99
N MET A 419 21.49 -60.75 36.51
CA MET A 419 22.10 -61.08 35.21
C MET A 419 22.01 -60.05 34.07
N ALA A 420 23.20 -59.63 33.67
CA ALA A 420 23.52 -58.75 32.56
C ALA A 420 24.47 -59.47 31.58
N ILE A 421 24.51 -58.97 30.33
CA ILE A 421 25.58 -59.07 29.29
C ILE A 421 25.73 -60.48 28.64
N SER A 422 25.61 -60.74 27.33
CA SER A 422 26.30 -60.17 26.14
C SER A 422 25.73 -60.76 24.81
N PRO A 423 26.05 -60.22 23.60
CA PRO A 423 25.68 -60.71 22.25
C PRO A 423 26.82 -61.54 21.59
N PRO A 424 26.92 -61.72 20.24
CA PRO A 424 26.12 -62.38 19.17
C PRO A 424 26.87 -63.62 18.58
N PRO A 425 26.55 -64.14 17.37
CA PRO A 425 27.31 -63.80 16.14
C PRO A 425 26.38 -63.72 14.89
N GLY A 426 26.65 -63.08 13.74
CA GLY A 426 27.87 -62.77 13.01
C GLY A 426 27.70 -63.30 11.57
N VAL A 427 27.43 -62.41 10.60
CA VAL A 427 27.60 -62.73 9.16
C VAL A 427 28.34 -61.57 8.50
N ALA A 428 29.48 -61.93 7.90
CA ALA A 428 30.49 -61.05 7.36
C ALA A 428 30.15 -60.52 5.96
N ILE A 429 30.58 -59.28 5.73
CA ILE A 429 30.71 -58.63 4.43
C ILE A 429 32.08 -59.01 3.86
N THR A 430 32.15 -59.41 2.58
CA THR A 430 33.42 -59.56 1.84
C THR A 430 33.48 -58.67 0.59
N PRO A 431 34.68 -58.21 0.16
CA PRO A 431 34.90 -57.20 -0.88
C PRO A 431 35.16 -57.81 -2.28
N PRO A 432 35.31 -57.00 -3.36
CA PRO A 432 35.27 -57.49 -4.74
C PRO A 432 36.64 -57.96 -5.27
N PRO A 433 36.68 -58.80 -6.33
CA PRO A 433 37.91 -59.12 -7.05
C PRO A 433 38.20 -58.18 -8.25
N PRO A 434 39.44 -58.14 -8.75
CA PRO A 434 39.95 -57.09 -9.66
C PRO A 434 39.86 -57.42 -11.16
N GLY A 435 39.68 -56.36 -11.96
CA GLY A 435 40.22 -56.08 -13.30
C GLY A 435 40.24 -57.14 -14.43
N THR A 436 39.58 -56.83 -15.55
CA THR A 436 40.09 -57.08 -16.92
C THR A 436 39.45 -56.10 -17.93
N ARG A 437 40.29 -55.26 -18.55
CA ARG A 437 40.14 -54.63 -19.88
C ARG A 437 41.43 -55.04 -20.60
N PRO A 438 41.42 -55.57 -21.83
CA PRO A 438 41.33 -54.71 -23.03
C PRO A 438 40.61 -55.37 -24.23
N HIS A 439 40.07 -54.57 -25.15
CA HIS A 439 40.24 -54.77 -26.59
C HIS A 439 39.80 -53.51 -27.35
N GLU A 440 40.74 -52.97 -28.11
CA GLU A 440 40.51 -52.05 -29.22
C GLU A 440 39.65 -52.71 -30.29
N THR A 441 38.71 -51.94 -30.85
CA THR A 441 38.56 -51.74 -32.31
C THR A 441 37.65 -50.54 -32.55
#